data_AF-A0A518HKW3-F1
#
_entry.id   AF-A0A518HKW3-F1
#
_cell.length_a   1.000
_cell.length_b   1.000
_cell.length_c   1.000
_cell.angle_alpha   90.00
_cell.angle_beta   90.00
_cell.angle_gamma   90.00
#
_symmetry.space_group_name_H-M   'P 1'
#
loop_
_entity.id
_entity.type
_entity.pdbx_description
1 polymer ?
#
loop_
_entity_poly.entity_id
_entity_poly.type
_entity_poly.pdbx_seq_one_letter_code
_entity_poly.pdbx_strand_id
1 'polypeptide(L)' 'MNCDLDSSIPEWIIEHPETTGVFGDLRLDISCAGKSLRYVCVHQGLSPPEVLERLRQAITTARSVDRNTR' A
#
# COMPACT_ATOMS: atom_id res chain seq x y z
N MET A 1 7.11 3.55 11.32
CA MET A 1 6.49 4.83 10.94
C MET A 1 4.99 4.62 10.71
N ASN A 2 4.20 5.68 10.60
CA ASN A 2 2.76 5.59 10.31
C ASN A 2 2.59 5.86 8.81
N CYS A 3 2.57 4.83 7.96
CA CYS A 3 2.32 5.02 6.54
C CYS A 3 0.85 5.39 6.31
N ASP A 4 0.62 6.47 5.57
CA ASP A 4 -0.71 6.97 5.24
C ASP A 4 -0.77 7.47 3.79
N LEU A 5 -1.82 8.21 3.43
CA LEU A 5 -2.07 8.64 2.05
C LEU A 5 -1.01 9.61 1.52
N ASP A 6 -0.31 10.29 2.42
CA ASP A 6 0.72 11.27 2.10
C ASP A 6 2.13 10.63 2.02
N SER A 7 2.27 9.40 2.53
CA SER A 7 3.45 8.55 2.32
C SER A 7 3.60 8.13 0.85
N SER A 8 4.85 7.94 0.42
CA SER A 8 5.16 7.44 -0.93
C SER A 8 5.03 5.91 -1.00
N ILE A 9 4.72 5.36 -2.18
CA ILE A 9 4.63 3.90 -2.37
C ILE A 9 5.92 3.16 -1.96
N PRO A 10 7.14 3.65 -2.25
CA PRO A 10 8.37 3.03 -1.76
C PRO A 10 8.45 2.97 -0.23
N GLU A 11 7.97 4.00 0.48
CA GLU A 11 7.93 4.01 1.95
C GLU A 11 6.98 2.94 2.47
N TRP A 12 5.81 2.79 1.85
CA TRP A 12 4.87 1.71 2.14
C TRP A 12 5.48 0.33 1.94
N ILE A 13 6.25 0.10 0.87
CA ILE A 13 6.89 -1.20 0.61
C ILE A 13 8.01 -1.49 1.62
N ILE A 14 8.76 -0.46 2.05
CA ILE A 14 9.82 -0.60 3.06
C ILE A 14 9.23 -0.97 4.42
N GLU A 15 8.16 -0.28 4.85
CA GLU A 15 7.54 -0.52 6.16
C GLU A 15 6.61 -1.74 6.18
N HIS A 16 5.92 -1.99 5.07
CA HIS A 16 4.90 -3.04 4.91
C HIS A 16 5.05 -3.76 3.56
N PRO A 17 6.07 -4.62 3.39
CA PRO A 17 6.32 -5.32 2.13
C PRO A 17 5.13 -6.16 1.63
N GLU A 18 4.25 -6.61 2.54
CA GLU A 18 3.00 -7.31 2.23
C GLU A 18 2.03 -6.48 1.36
N THR A 19 2.17 -5.17 1.36
CA THR A 19 1.34 -4.28 0.54
C THR A 19 1.72 -4.28 -0.95
N THR A 20 2.88 -4.83 -1.30
CA THR A 20 3.35 -4.96 -2.69
C THR A 20 2.34 -5.67 -3.59
N GLY A 21 1.64 -6.69 -3.06
CA GLY A 21 0.59 -7.40 -3.79
C GLY A 21 -0.54 -6.46 -4.22
N VAL A 22 -1.01 -5.62 -3.30
CA VAL A 22 -2.08 -4.64 -3.56
C VAL A 22 -1.65 -3.62 -4.62
N PHE A 23 -0.41 -3.13 -4.57
CA PHE A 23 0.11 -2.22 -5.58
C PHE A 23 0.19 -2.88 -6.97
N GLY A 24 0.59 -4.16 -7.02
CA GLY A 24 0.62 -4.95 -8.24
C GLY A 24 -0.78 -5.18 -8.84
N ASP A 25 -1.75 -5.55 -8.01
CA ASP A 25 -3.16 -5.76 -8.41
C ASP A 25 -3.78 -4.49 -9.00
N LEU A 26 -3.48 -3.34 -8.38
CA LEU A 26 -3.99 -2.04 -8.81
C LEU A 26 -3.17 -1.41 -9.95
N ARG A 27 -2.07 -2.06 -10.40
CA ARG A 27 -1.14 -1.53 -11.41
C ARG A 27 -0.65 -0.12 -11.07
N LEU A 28 -0.43 0.16 -9.78
CA LEU A 28 0.05 1.45 -9.31
C LEU A 28 1.50 1.66 -9.77
N ASP A 29 1.78 2.81 -10.36
CA ASP A 29 3.11 3.14 -10.88
C ASP A 29 4.06 3.46 -9.73
N ILE A 30 5.00 2.55 -9.48
CA ILE A 30 6.02 2.69 -8.43
C ILE A 30 7.28 3.43 -8.92
N SER A 31 7.35 3.75 -10.22
CA SER A 31 8.52 4.35 -10.86
C SER A 31 8.71 5.83 -10.50
N CYS A 32 7.66 6.50 -10.04
CA CYS A 32 7.74 7.88 -9.59
C CYS A 32 8.12 7.99 -8.11
N ALA A 33 9.39 7.83 -7.79
CA ALA A 33 9.92 8.18 -6.48
C ALA A 33 9.63 9.67 -6.18
N GLY A 34 8.85 9.95 -5.14
CA GLY A 34 8.48 11.31 -4.72
C GLY A 34 7.00 11.67 -4.86
N LYS A 35 6.15 10.78 -5.40
CA LYS A 35 4.69 10.95 -5.37
C LYS A 35 4.07 10.23 -4.17
N SER A 36 3.15 10.90 -3.50
CA SER A 36 2.35 10.28 -2.44
C SER A 36 1.36 9.26 -3.02
N LEU A 37 0.97 8.29 -2.20
CA LEU A 37 -0.06 7.31 -2.55
C LEU A 37 -1.34 8.00 -3.05
N ARG A 38 -1.76 9.07 -2.36
CA ARG A 38 -2.91 9.90 -2.77
C ARG A 38 -2.77 10.41 -4.19
N TYR A 39 -1.61 10.99 -4.52
CA TYR A 39 -1.36 11.53 -5.85
C TYR A 39 -1.49 10.45 -6.92
N VAL A 40 -0.86 9.29 -6.71
CA VAL A 40 -0.88 8.20 -7.69
C VAL A 40 -2.30 7.65 -7.87
N CYS A 41 -3.05 7.47 -6.78
CA CYS A 41 -4.45 7.02 -6.84
C CYS A 41 -5.30 7.98 -7.67
N VAL A 42 -5.26 9.28 -7.36
CA VAL A 42 -6.05 10.30 -8.09
C VAL A 42 -5.66 10.35 -9.56
N HIS A 43 -4.37 10.29 -9.88
CA HIS A 43 -3.89 10.34 -11.27
C HIS A 43 -4.30 9.09 -12.09
N GLN A 44 -4.56 7.97 -11.43
CA GLN A 44 -5.06 6.74 -12.08
C GLN A 44 -6.59 6.58 -11.98
N GLY A 45 -7.31 7.56 -11.44
CA GLY A 45 -8.77 7.49 -11.26
C GLY A 45 -9.22 6.51 -10.16
N LEU A 46 -8.32 6.13 -9.25
CA LEU A 46 -8.59 5.27 -8.10
C LEU A 46 -8.95 6.12 -6.88
N SER A 47 -9.85 5.60 -6.04
CA SER A 47 -10.22 6.22 -4.76
C SER A 47 -9.09 6.04 -3.73
N PRO A 48 -8.39 7.11 -3.28
CA PRO A 48 -7.37 6.99 -2.24
C PRO A 48 -7.84 6.28 -0.95
N PRO A 49 -9.04 6.58 -0.38
CA PRO A 49 -9.46 5.91 0.85
C PRO A 49 -9.73 4.41 0.66
N GLU A 50 -10.22 3.98 -0.51
CA GLU A 50 -10.43 2.55 -0.78
C GLU A 50 -9.10 1.81 -0.95
N VAL A 51 -8.12 2.43 -1.62
CA VAL A 51 -6.77 1.88 -1.72
C VAL A 51 -6.15 1.73 -0.32
N LEU A 52 -6.28 2.76 0.53
CA LEU A 52 -5.78 2.70 1.90
C LEU A 52 -6.39 1.54 2.70
N GLU A 53 -7.71 1.33 2.58
CA GLU A 53 -8.39 0.21 3.24
C GLU A 53 -7.83 -1.14 2.77
N ARG A 54 -7.63 -1.33 1.46
CA ARG A 54 -7.02 -2.56 0.91
C ARG A 54 -5.62 -2.80 1.46
N LEU A 55 -4.81 -1.75 1.63
CA LEU A 55 -3.48 -1.86 2.23
C LEU A 55 -3.55 -2.28 3.69
N ARG A 56 -4.46 -1.69 4.49
CA ARG A 56 -4.67 -2.07 5.90
C ARG A 56 -5.16 -3.51 6.04
N GLN A 57 -5.99 -3.98 5.11
CA GLN A 57 -6.44 -5.38 5.06
C GLN A 57 -5.28 -6.33 4.76
N ALA A 58 -4.39 -5.99 3.82
CA ALA A 58 -3.19 -6.79 3.53
C ALA A 58 -2.29 -6.94 4.76
N ILE A 59 -2.03 -5.85 5.49
CA ILE A 59 -1.25 -5.84 6.74
C ILE A 59 -1.91 -6.73 7.81
N THR A 60 -3.23 -6.58 7.98
CA THR A 60 -3.98 -7.36 8.98
C THR A 60 -3.98 -8.85 8.64
N THR A 61 -4.06 -9.19 7.35
CA THR A 61 -4.00 -10.56 6.86
C THR A 61 -2.62 -11.17 7.08
N ALA A 62 -1.55 -10.47 6.67
CA ALA A 62 -0.17 -10.91 6.86
C ALA A 62 0.15 -11.18 8.34
N ARG A 63 -0.27 -10.27 9.24
CA ARG A 63 -0.08 -10.44 10.69
C ARG A 63 -0.86 -11.63 11.27
N SER A 64 -1.94 -12.04 10.63
CA SER A 64 -2.73 -13.21 11.07
C SER A 64 -2.13 -14.52 10.57
N VAL A 65 -1.52 -14.52 9.39
CA VAL A 65 -0.77 -15.67 8.84
C VAL A 65 0.50 -15.96 9.66
N ASP A 66 1.24 -14.93 10.06
CA ASP A 66 2.46 -15.08 10.88
C ASP A 66 2.19 -15.78 12.24
N ARG A 67 1.01 -15.53 12.83
CA ARG A 67 0.63 -16.10 14.14
C ARG A 67 0.19 -17.57 14.09
N ASN A 68 -0.16 -18.10 12.93
CA ASN A 68 -0.69 -19.47 12.80
C ASN A 68 0.38 -20.49 12.36
N THR A 69 1.64 -20.07 12.20
CA THR A 69 2.75 -20.93 11.73
C THR A 69 3.75 -21.23 12.87
N ARG A 70 3.30 -21.35 14.12
CA ARG A 70 4.13 -21.79 15.25
C ARG A 70 3.67 -23.13 15.80
#